data_AF-A0A7U8C643-F1
#
_entry.id   AF-A0A7U8C643-F1
#
_cell.length_a   1.000
_cell.length_b   1.000
_cell.length_c   1.000
_cell.angle_alpha   90.00
_cell.angle_beta   90.00
_cell.angle_gamma   90.00
#
_symmetry.space_group_name_H-M   'P 1'
#
loop_
_entity.id
_entity.type
_entity.pdbx_description
1 polymer ?
#
loop_
_entity_poly.entity_id
_entity_poly.type
_entity_poly.pdbx_seq_one_letter_code
_entity_poly.pdbx_strand_id
1 'polypeptide(L)'
;MKRILKAVALSGLLTLSNNAFTADWFKVEVVVFANNASEPLSAEYWPTITEIPEKSRATYLGGEGNGAYQRLSSSALSLKQAKNSLRAKGDYKVLFHSAWMQPVVETQNPRPIKIRGGDILDNGMHELEGYIAVGRGRYLHFRPDLYLNRPLSTEESALLKNPISSQAKDSISDTQLTMQSASGAAPSNNLIQLPDILTVNLNQARRMRSKELHYIDHPLMGILVEIKPAQ
;
A
#
# COMPACT_ATOMS: atom_id res chain seq x y z
N MET A 1 -0.65 12.37 -84.95
CA MET A 1 0.25 13.27 -84.20
C MET A 1 -0.41 13.63 -82.86
N LYS A 2 0.08 13.07 -81.74
CA LYS A 2 -0.46 13.28 -80.39
C LYS A 2 0.30 14.41 -79.69
N ARG A 3 -0.41 15.38 -79.09
CA ARG A 3 0.17 16.35 -78.14
C ARG A 3 -0.38 16.05 -76.75
N ILE A 4 0.51 15.77 -75.81
CA ILE A 4 0.24 15.36 -74.43
C ILE A 4 0.29 16.61 -73.55
N LEU A 5 -0.78 16.91 -72.80
CA LEU A 5 -0.76 17.91 -71.73
C LEU A 5 0.00 17.34 -70.52
N LYS A 6 0.94 18.11 -69.99
CA LYS A 6 1.65 17.81 -68.73
C LYS A 6 0.81 18.31 -67.55
N ALA A 7 0.39 17.39 -66.68
CA ALA A 7 -0.16 17.75 -65.37
C ALA A 7 0.99 17.91 -64.37
N VAL A 8 1.08 19.08 -63.74
CA VAL A 8 2.00 19.39 -62.65
C VAL A 8 1.34 18.92 -61.36
N ALA A 9 1.91 17.91 -60.70
CA ALA A 9 1.49 17.47 -59.38
C ALA A 9 2.28 18.24 -58.31
N LEU A 10 1.58 19.06 -57.52
CA LEU A 10 2.14 19.79 -56.39
C LEU A 10 2.09 18.89 -55.15
N SER A 11 3.21 18.26 -54.80
CA SER A 11 3.33 17.45 -53.59
C SER A 11 3.43 18.35 -52.35
N GLY A 12 2.35 18.39 -51.55
CA GLY A 12 2.35 18.99 -50.22
C GLY A 12 3.04 18.08 -49.20
N LEU A 13 4.13 18.57 -48.60
CA LEU A 13 4.87 17.87 -47.56
C LEU A 13 4.13 18.02 -46.22
N LEU A 14 3.36 17.00 -45.80
CA LEU A 14 2.79 16.95 -44.45
C LEU A 14 3.89 16.62 -43.44
N THR A 15 4.34 17.60 -42.67
CA THR A 15 5.17 17.37 -41.48
C THR A 15 4.28 16.87 -40.34
N LEU A 16 4.23 15.55 -40.15
CA LEU A 16 3.68 14.94 -38.93
C LEU A 16 4.54 15.39 -37.75
N SER A 17 3.98 16.21 -36.88
CA SER A 17 4.61 16.60 -35.62
C SER A 17 4.58 15.39 -34.68
N ASN A 18 5.69 14.66 -34.56
CA ASN A 18 5.86 13.67 -33.51
C ASN A 18 5.92 14.41 -32.17
N ASN A 19 4.82 14.44 -31.43
CA ASN A 19 4.85 14.79 -30.01
C ASN A 19 5.60 13.66 -29.28
N ALA A 20 6.91 13.80 -29.15
CA ALA A 20 7.70 12.95 -28.29
C ALA A 20 7.31 13.27 -26.83
N PHE A 21 6.56 12.37 -26.19
CA PHE A 21 6.31 12.44 -24.76
C PHE A 21 7.66 12.27 -24.03
N THR A 22 8.20 13.36 -23.49
CA THR A 22 9.39 13.30 -22.63
C THR A 22 9.01 12.60 -21.32
N ALA A 23 9.66 11.47 -21.06
CA ALA A 23 9.56 10.76 -19.80
C ALA A 23 10.75 11.16 -18.92
N ASP A 24 10.45 11.76 -17.77
CA ASP A 24 11.46 12.11 -16.78
C ASP A 24 11.67 10.91 -15.85
N TRP A 25 12.92 10.54 -15.60
CA TRP A 25 13.23 9.45 -14.69
C TRP A 25 13.23 9.93 -13.23
N PHE A 26 12.67 9.11 -12.34
CA PHE A 26 12.64 9.39 -10.91
C PHE A 26 13.09 8.19 -10.10
N LYS A 27 13.85 8.47 -9.04
CA LYS A 27 14.03 7.57 -7.89
C LYS A 27 12.84 7.71 -6.97
N VAL A 28 12.15 6.60 -6.72
CA VAL A 28 11.11 6.50 -5.69
C VAL A 28 11.64 5.61 -4.59
N GLU A 29 11.59 6.09 -3.35
CA GLU A 29 11.95 5.30 -2.17
C GLU A 29 10.79 5.28 -1.18
N VAL A 30 10.45 4.08 -0.72
CA VAL A 30 9.30 3.84 0.16
C VAL A 30 9.71 2.96 1.34
N VAL A 31 9.26 3.35 2.53
CA VAL A 31 9.20 2.50 3.71
C VAL A 31 7.72 2.35 4.10
N VAL A 32 7.24 1.11 4.20
CA VAL A 32 5.92 0.78 4.73
C VAL A 32 6.10 0.04 6.04
N PHE A 33 5.32 0.41 7.05
CA PHE A 33 5.38 -0.19 8.38
C PHE A 33 3.98 -0.36 8.98
N ALA A 34 3.81 -1.40 9.80
CA ALA A 34 2.62 -1.58 10.63
C ALA A 34 2.81 -0.89 11.98
N ASN A 35 1.70 -0.44 12.56
CA ASN A 35 1.56 -0.08 13.95
C ASN A 35 0.96 -1.28 14.70
N ASN A 36 1.70 -1.81 15.67
CA ASN A 36 1.29 -2.99 16.43
C ASN A 36 0.38 -2.65 17.62
N ALA A 37 0.15 -1.37 17.92
CA ALA A 37 -0.78 -0.97 18.96
C ALA A 37 -2.18 -1.55 18.72
N SER A 38 -2.84 -1.98 19.80
CA SER A 38 -4.20 -2.51 19.76
C SER A 38 -5.26 -1.43 20.00
N GLU A 39 -4.88 -0.27 20.57
CA GLU A 39 -5.76 0.88 20.81
C GLU A 39 -6.62 1.27 19.59
N PRO A 40 -6.06 1.41 18.37
CA PRO A 40 -6.84 1.84 17.21
C PRO A 40 -7.87 0.82 16.73
N LEU A 41 -7.77 -0.45 17.15
CA LEU A 41 -8.71 -1.49 16.72
C LEU A 41 -10.12 -1.22 17.23
N SER A 42 -10.25 -0.63 18.41
CA SER A 42 -11.54 -0.31 19.04
C SER A 42 -12.11 1.06 18.66
N ALA A 43 -11.26 1.95 18.14
CA ALA A 43 -11.62 3.33 17.83
C ALA A 43 -12.24 3.52 16.44
N GLU A 44 -12.10 2.52 15.57
CA GLU A 44 -12.47 2.59 14.15
C GLU A 44 -13.36 1.40 13.78
N TYR A 45 -14.24 1.61 12.81
CA TYR A 45 -14.98 0.52 12.18
C TYR A 45 -14.21 0.00 10.96
N TRP A 46 -13.86 -1.28 10.97
CA TRP A 46 -13.08 -1.90 9.90
C TRP A 46 -13.99 -2.69 8.96
N PRO A 47 -14.05 -2.34 7.66
CA PRO A 47 -14.83 -3.12 6.70
C PRO A 47 -14.18 -4.50 6.49
N THR A 48 -15.01 -5.53 6.33
CA THR A 48 -14.53 -6.87 5.97
C THR A 48 -14.01 -6.87 4.53
N ILE A 49 -12.70 -7.07 4.36
CA ILE A 49 -12.05 -7.24 3.06
C ILE A 49 -11.72 -8.73 2.89
N THR A 50 -12.42 -9.40 1.98
CA THR A 50 -12.24 -10.84 1.72
C THR A 50 -11.23 -11.12 0.61
N GLU A 51 -11.01 -10.15 -0.27
CA GLU A 51 -10.10 -10.29 -1.41
C GLU A 51 -9.43 -8.96 -1.76
N ILE A 52 -8.20 -9.06 -2.29
CA ILE A 52 -7.44 -7.93 -2.81
C ILE A 52 -7.63 -7.90 -4.32
N PRO A 53 -8.25 -6.85 -4.90
CA PRO A 53 -8.48 -6.77 -6.33
C PRO A 53 -7.18 -6.84 -7.15
N GLU A 54 -7.16 -7.69 -8.17
CA GLU A 54 -6.05 -7.76 -9.11
C GLU A 54 -6.07 -6.59 -10.11
N LYS A 55 -4.91 -5.98 -10.35
CA LYS A 55 -4.78 -4.87 -11.32
C LYS A 55 -4.15 -5.40 -12.60
N SER A 56 -4.93 -5.48 -13.67
CA SER A 56 -4.52 -6.06 -14.97
C SER A 56 -3.25 -5.47 -15.59
N ARG A 57 -2.95 -4.19 -15.34
CA ARG A 57 -1.74 -3.51 -15.83
C ARG A 57 -0.59 -3.51 -14.82
N ALA A 58 -0.71 -4.22 -13.71
CA ALA A 58 0.32 -4.27 -12.69
C ALA A 58 1.62 -4.80 -13.25
N THR A 59 2.71 -4.30 -12.71
CA THR A 59 4.06 -4.80 -12.97
C THR A 59 4.75 -5.12 -11.65
N TYR A 60 5.89 -5.77 -11.73
CA TYR A 60 6.72 -6.08 -10.57
C TYR A 60 7.98 -5.21 -10.62
N LEU A 61 8.57 -4.94 -9.46
CA LEU A 61 9.91 -4.35 -9.43
C LEU A 61 10.89 -5.33 -10.07
N GLY A 62 11.55 -4.90 -11.15
CA GLY A 62 12.62 -5.65 -11.80
C GLY A 62 13.88 -5.66 -10.96
N GLY A 63 14.78 -6.61 -11.26
CA GLY A 63 16.15 -6.55 -10.75
C GLY A 63 16.90 -5.30 -11.22
N GLU A 64 18.03 -5.01 -10.59
CA GLU A 64 18.89 -3.88 -10.96
C GLU A 64 19.27 -3.96 -12.46
N GLY A 65 19.03 -2.89 -13.22
CA GLY A 65 19.29 -2.83 -14.66
C GLY A 65 18.23 -3.47 -15.58
N ASN A 66 17.15 -4.05 -15.06
CA ASN A 66 16.13 -4.72 -15.88
C ASN A 66 14.80 -3.94 -15.96
N GLY A 67 14.39 -3.61 -17.19
CA GLY A 67 13.09 -3.00 -17.48
C GLY A 67 12.97 -1.54 -17.03
N ALA A 68 11.75 -1.02 -17.05
CA ALA A 68 11.45 0.37 -16.71
C ALA A 68 11.28 0.61 -15.19
N TYR A 69 11.19 -0.44 -14.37
CA TYR A 69 10.93 -0.34 -12.92
C TYR A 69 12.07 -1.02 -12.15
N GLN A 70 13.23 -0.38 -12.16
CA GLN A 70 14.48 -1.01 -11.73
C GLN A 70 14.68 -0.86 -10.24
N ARG A 71 14.66 -1.96 -9.49
CA ARG A 71 14.97 -1.92 -8.05
C ARG A 71 16.42 -1.50 -7.85
N LEU A 72 16.64 -0.62 -6.88
CA LEU A 72 17.96 -0.14 -6.51
C LEU A 72 18.54 -0.98 -5.37
N SER A 73 19.86 -1.12 -5.37
CA SER A 73 20.60 -1.79 -4.31
C SER A 73 20.51 -1.05 -2.97
N SER A 74 20.77 -1.78 -1.88
CA SER A 74 20.67 -1.24 -0.52
C SER A 74 21.56 -0.02 -0.27
N SER A 75 22.67 0.17 -1.00
CA SER A 75 23.55 1.34 -0.88
C SER A 75 22.84 2.64 -1.28
N ALA A 76 21.94 2.59 -2.27
CA ALA A 76 21.20 3.74 -2.81
C ALA A 76 19.99 4.18 -1.95
N LEU A 77 19.67 3.43 -0.90
CA LEU A 77 18.58 3.75 0.03
C LEU A 77 18.97 4.89 0.97
N SER A 78 18.18 5.96 0.94
CA SER A 78 18.36 7.17 1.76
C SER A 78 17.50 7.19 3.04
N LEU A 79 16.43 6.39 3.13
CA LEU A 79 15.54 6.33 4.29
C LEU A 79 15.98 5.33 5.37
N LYS A 80 17.26 4.92 5.37
CA LYS A 80 17.80 3.95 6.35
C LYS A 80 17.67 4.43 7.79
N GLN A 81 17.95 5.71 8.04
CA GLN A 81 17.86 6.29 9.38
C GLN A 81 16.42 6.32 9.89
N ALA A 82 15.47 6.70 9.03
CA ALA A 82 14.05 6.69 9.37
C ALA A 82 13.56 5.27 9.69
N LYS A 83 13.92 4.28 8.85
CA LYS A 83 13.66 2.86 9.12
C LYS A 83 14.22 2.40 10.47
N ASN A 84 15.48 2.74 10.78
CA ASN A 84 16.11 2.33 12.02
C ASN A 84 15.44 3.00 13.24
N SER A 85 15.00 4.25 13.10
CA SER A 85 14.25 4.96 14.14
C SER A 85 12.89 4.31 14.41
N LEU A 86 12.19 3.86 13.36
CA LEU A 86 10.94 3.09 13.50
C LEU A 86 11.18 1.79 14.27
N ARG A 87 12.22 1.04 13.89
CA ARG A 87 12.58 -0.22 14.57
C ARG A 87 12.96 -0.02 16.04
N ALA A 88 13.62 1.08 16.37
CA ALA A 88 14.05 1.37 17.74
C ALA A 88 12.89 1.64 18.71
N LYS A 89 11.72 2.08 18.21
CA LYS A 89 10.55 2.36 19.05
C LYS A 89 9.80 1.11 19.52
N GLY A 90 9.98 -0.05 18.88
CA GLY A 90 9.31 -1.30 19.25
C GLY A 90 7.86 -1.43 18.78
N ASP A 91 7.09 -0.34 18.78
CA ASP A 91 5.66 -0.34 18.40
C ASP A 91 5.41 -0.49 16.89
N TYR A 92 6.47 -0.33 16.07
CA TYR A 92 6.37 -0.39 14.62
C TYR A 92 7.11 -1.59 14.04
N LYS A 93 6.44 -2.31 13.14
CA LYS A 93 7.06 -3.37 12.33
C LYS A 93 7.27 -2.87 10.90
N VAL A 94 8.52 -2.80 10.44
CA VAL A 94 8.82 -2.43 9.04
C VAL A 94 8.53 -3.61 8.13
N LEU A 95 7.54 -3.47 7.24
CA LEU A 95 7.08 -4.51 6.33
C LEU A 95 7.77 -4.44 4.96
N PHE A 96 8.12 -3.23 4.52
CA PHE A 96 8.74 -3.01 3.22
C PHE A 96 9.70 -1.82 3.27
N HIS A 97 10.90 -1.98 2.69
CA HIS A 97 11.82 -0.87 2.39
C HIS A 97 12.47 -1.13 1.04
N SER A 98 12.21 -0.26 0.07
CA SER A 98 12.83 -0.36 -1.24
C SER A 98 12.93 1.00 -1.90
N ALA A 99 13.92 1.16 -2.77
CA ALA A 99 13.96 2.21 -3.78
C ALA A 99 14.00 1.59 -5.17
N TRP A 100 13.48 2.32 -6.15
CA TRP A 100 13.54 1.94 -7.55
C TRP A 100 13.56 3.16 -8.46
N MET A 101 14.06 2.96 -9.67
CA MET A 101 13.98 3.94 -10.76
C MET A 101 12.78 3.64 -11.63
N GLN A 102 12.06 4.67 -12.04
CA GLN A 102 11.01 4.55 -13.06
C GLN A 102 10.89 5.81 -13.92
N PRO A 103 10.48 5.68 -15.19
CA PRO A 103 10.02 6.81 -15.98
C PRO A 103 8.65 7.28 -15.48
N VAL A 104 8.51 8.58 -15.27
CA VAL A 104 7.23 9.21 -14.92
C VAL A 104 6.77 10.06 -16.09
N VAL A 105 5.67 9.63 -16.69
CA VAL A 105 4.99 10.36 -17.77
C VAL A 105 3.80 11.15 -17.22
N GLU A 106 3.37 12.16 -17.97
CA GLU A 106 2.12 12.84 -17.67
C GLU A 106 0.93 11.90 -17.95
N THR A 107 0.24 11.49 -16.89
CA THR A 107 -0.87 10.55 -16.99
C THR A 107 -1.76 10.59 -15.75
N GLN A 108 -3.07 10.43 -15.97
CA GLN A 108 -4.04 10.23 -14.89
C GLN A 108 -4.15 8.76 -14.45
N ASN A 109 -3.57 7.81 -15.19
CA ASN A 109 -3.68 6.38 -14.88
C ASN A 109 -2.28 5.71 -14.89
N PRO A 110 -1.40 6.08 -13.94
CA PRO A 110 -0.06 5.52 -13.86
C PRO A 110 -0.10 4.00 -13.73
N ARG A 111 0.98 3.34 -14.15
CA ARG A 111 1.09 1.88 -14.06
C ARG A 111 1.30 1.49 -12.58
N PRO A 112 0.50 0.56 -12.04
CA PRO A 112 0.68 0.08 -10.67
C PRO A 112 1.85 -0.92 -10.60
N ILE A 113 2.59 -0.87 -9.50
CA ILE A 113 3.65 -1.80 -9.15
C ILE A 113 3.12 -2.65 -8.01
N LYS A 114 3.08 -3.98 -8.16
CA LYS A 114 2.68 -4.92 -7.10
C LYS A 114 3.72 -4.86 -5.99
N ILE A 115 3.25 -4.68 -4.76
CA ILE A 115 4.06 -4.66 -3.55
C ILE A 115 3.67 -5.85 -2.69
N ARG A 116 4.68 -6.55 -2.18
CA ARG A 116 4.57 -7.58 -1.15
C ARG A 116 5.66 -7.35 -0.11
N GLY A 117 5.35 -7.57 1.15
CA GLY A 117 6.28 -7.35 2.24
C GLY A 117 5.81 -7.98 3.55
N GLY A 118 6.70 -7.95 4.55
CA GLY A 118 6.50 -8.65 5.81
C GLY A 118 6.56 -10.17 5.66
N ASP A 119 6.12 -10.83 6.71
CA ASP A 119 6.10 -12.30 6.80
C ASP A 119 4.92 -12.88 6.01
N ILE A 120 5.03 -14.16 5.65
CA ILE A 120 3.90 -14.92 5.10
C ILE A 120 3.14 -15.51 6.28
N LEU A 121 1.83 -15.23 6.33
CA LEU A 121 0.91 -15.70 7.35
C LEU A 121 0.45 -17.14 7.05
N ASP A 122 -0.19 -17.78 8.03
CA ASP A 122 -0.67 -19.17 7.93
C ASP A 122 -1.66 -19.39 6.79
N ASN A 123 -2.38 -18.34 6.38
CA ASN A 123 -3.29 -18.38 5.23
C ASN A 123 -2.59 -18.18 3.87
N GLY A 124 -1.25 -18.09 3.85
CA GLY A 124 -0.43 -17.90 2.65
C GLY A 124 -0.35 -16.45 2.16
N MET A 125 -1.04 -15.50 2.80
CA MET A 125 -0.95 -14.08 2.46
C MET A 125 0.29 -13.44 3.09
N HIS A 126 0.84 -12.42 2.43
CA HIS A 126 1.86 -11.57 3.05
C HIS A 126 1.22 -10.55 3.99
N GLU A 127 1.91 -10.14 5.06
CA GLU A 127 1.42 -9.06 5.93
C GLU A 127 1.14 -7.76 5.17
N LEU A 128 1.92 -7.46 4.14
CA LEU A 128 1.68 -6.34 3.25
C LEU A 128 1.48 -6.85 1.82
N GLU A 129 0.36 -6.46 1.21
CA GLU A 129 0.08 -6.66 -0.21
C GLU A 129 -0.50 -5.39 -0.85
N GLY A 130 -0.60 -5.37 -2.17
CA GLY A 130 -1.28 -4.31 -2.91
C GLY A 130 -0.39 -3.66 -3.95
N TYR A 131 -0.57 -2.36 -4.16
CA TYR A 131 0.03 -1.64 -5.28
C TYR A 131 0.48 -0.24 -4.90
N ILE A 132 1.53 0.21 -5.58
CA ILE A 132 1.95 1.61 -5.58
C ILE A 132 1.99 2.08 -7.03
N ALA A 133 1.42 3.24 -7.31
CA ALA A 133 1.54 3.90 -8.61
C ALA A 133 2.06 5.33 -8.43
N VAL A 134 2.92 5.76 -9.37
CA VAL A 134 3.46 7.12 -9.40
C VAL A 134 3.22 7.70 -10.79
N GLY A 135 2.63 8.89 -10.82
CA GLY A 135 2.28 9.58 -12.06
C GLY A 135 2.41 11.08 -11.91
N ARG A 136 2.41 11.80 -13.03
CA ARG A 136 2.49 13.26 -13.05
C ARG A 136 1.28 13.86 -13.76
N GLY A 137 0.77 14.96 -13.23
CA GLY A 137 -0.04 15.96 -13.94
C GLY A 137 0.63 17.32 -13.80
N ARG A 138 -0.08 18.32 -13.29
CA ARG A 138 0.58 19.56 -12.80
C ARG A 138 1.59 19.29 -11.67
N TYR A 139 1.38 18.21 -10.91
CA TYR A 139 2.24 17.80 -9.82
C TYR A 139 2.53 16.31 -9.90
N LEU A 140 3.54 15.88 -9.16
CA LEU A 140 3.81 14.48 -8.95
C LEU A 140 2.78 13.91 -7.94
N HIS A 141 2.27 12.73 -8.22
CA HIS A 141 1.31 12.02 -7.37
C HIS A 141 1.85 10.65 -7.00
N PHE A 142 1.83 10.36 -5.70
CA PHE A 142 2.02 9.03 -5.16
C PHE A 142 0.68 8.43 -4.80
N ARG A 143 0.39 7.22 -5.29
CA ARG A 143 -0.92 6.57 -5.15
C ARG A 143 -0.71 5.17 -4.57
N PRO A 144 -0.73 5.03 -3.24
CA PRO A 144 -0.76 3.74 -2.59
C PRO A 144 -2.18 3.16 -2.67
N ASP A 145 -2.25 1.86 -2.84
CA ASP A 145 -3.44 1.04 -2.64
C ASP A 145 -2.95 -0.26 -1.98
N LEU A 146 -2.68 -0.15 -0.69
CA LEU A 146 -1.98 -1.16 0.10
C LEU A 146 -2.92 -1.78 1.11
N TYR A 147 -2.73 -3.07 1.34
CA TYR A 147 -3.52 -3.89 2.23
C TYR A 147 -2.58 -4.45 3.31
N LEU A 148 -2.92 -4.21 4.56
CA LEU A 148 -2.25 -4.79 5.71
C LEU A 148 -3.09 -5.97 6.20
N ASN A 149 -2.51 -7.16 6.20
CA ASN A 149 -3.06 -8.36 6.81
C ASN A 149 -2.42 -8.54 8.18
N ARG A 150 -3.18 -8.29 9.25
CA ARG A 150 -2.72 -8.38 10.64
C ARG A 150 -3.36 -9.59 11.32
N PRO A 151 -2.57 -10.56 11.80
CA PRO A 151 -3.11 -11.60 12.67
C PRO A 151 -3.58 -10.97 13.98
N LEU A 152 -4.77 -11.35 14.44
CA LEU A 152 -5.31 -10.89 15.70
C LEU A 152 -5.09 -11.94 16.79
N SER A 153 -4.74 -11.47 17.98
CA SER A 153 -4.87 -12.28 19.18
C SER A 153 -6.35 -12.54 19.52
N THR A 154 -6.60 -13.47 20.43
CA THR A 154 -7.95 -13.77 20.94
C THR A 154 -8.61 -12.53 21.54
N GLU A 155 -7.85 -11.71 22.27
CA GLU A 155 -8.33 -10.48 22.90
C GLU A 155 -8.72 -9.44 21.84
N GLU A 156 -7.87 -9.22 20.84
CA GLU A 156 -8.13 -8.27 19.76
C GLU A 156 -9.31 -8.71 18.88
N SER A 157 -9.43 -10.00 18.62
CA SER A 157 -10.59 -10.59 17.94
C SER A 157 -11.88 -10.33 18.71
N ALA A 158 -11.83 -10.37 20.04
CA ALA A 158 -12.97 -10.07 20.90
C ALA A 158 -13.33 -8.56 20.87
N LEU A 159 -12.32 -7.68 20.86
CA LEU A 159 -12.53 -6.22 20.74
C LEU A 159 -13.28 -5.84 19.46
N LEU A 160 -12.96 -6.47 18.34
CA LEU A 160 -13.63 -6.21 17.06
C LEU A 160 -15.06 -6.76 16.99
N LYS A 161 -15.33 -7.87 17.67
CA LYS A 161 -16.68 -8.50 17.68
C LYS A 161 -17.65 -7.74 18.59
N ASN A 162 -17.18 -7.24 19.73
CA ASN A 162 -17.99 -6.54 20.74
C ASN A 162 -17.40 -5.17 21.12
N PRO A 163 -17.58 -4.11 20.31
CA PRO A 163 -16.97 -2.80 20.54
C PRO A 163 -17.50 -2.03 21.77
N ILE A 164 -18.52 -2.52 22.48
CA ILE A 164 -19.31 -1.75 23.47
C ILE A 164 -18.91 -2.01 24.94
N SER A 165 -18.08 -3.01 25.26
CA SER A 165 -17.80 -3.37 26.67
C SER A 165 -16.69 -2.58 27.37
N SER A 166 -15.96 -1.71 26.66
CA SER A 166 -14.81 -0.97 27.22
C SER A 166 -15.15 0.34 27.95
N GLN A 167 -16.41 0.77 27.97
CA GLN A 167 -16.85 2.02 28.62
C GLN A 167 -17.67 1.83 29.92
N ALA A 168 -17.80 0.60 30.42
CA ALA A 168 -18.53 0.32 31.67
C ALA A 168 -17.57 -0.18 32.77
N LYS A 169 -16.61 0.65 33.19
CA LYS A 169 -15.74 0.37 34.35
C LYS A 169 -15.89 1.35 35.51
N ASP A 170 -16.94 2.17 35.52
CA ASP A 170 -17.32 2.98 36.68
C ASP A 170 -18.83 2.88 36.94
N SER A 171 -19.25 1.83 37.66
CA SER A 171 -20.41 1.85 38.55
C SER A 171 -20.27 0.70 39.54
N ILE A 172 -19.95 1.08 40.77
CA ILE A 172 -19.83 0.22 41.94
C ILE A 172 -21.19 -0.44 42.25
N SER A 173 -21.11 -1.73 42.56
CA SER A 173 -22.03 -2.59 43.33
C SER A 173 -23.39 -2.04 43.74
N ASP A 174 -24.47 -2.66 43.28
CA ASP A 174 -25.39 -3.35 44.20
C ASP A 174 -26.41 -4.26 43.47
N THR A 175 -26.41 -5.53 43.88
CA THR A 175 -27.59 -6.41 44.03
C THR A 175 -28.39 -6.84 42.77
N GLN A 176 -28.25 -8.09 42.31
CA GLN A 176 -28.99 -9.26 42.84
C GLN A 176 -28.70 -10.54 42.02
N LEU A 177 -28.58 -11.66 42.74
CA LEU A 177 -28.43 -13.02 42.23
C LEU A 177 -29.59 -13.44 41.32
N THR A 178 -29.28 -14.07 40.19
CA THR A 178 -30.14 -15.14 39.64
C THR A 178 -29.24 -16.29 39.19
N MET A 179 -29.23 -17.37 39.97
CA MET A 179 -28.69 -18.65 39.52
C MET A 179 -29.70 -19.25 38.53
N GLN A 180 -29.27 -19.48 37.29
CA GLN A 180 -29.85 -20.55 36.50
C GLN A 180 -28.74 -21.29 35.77
N SER A 181 -28.37 -22.42 36.37
CA SER A 181 -27.56 -23.46 35.78
C SER A 181 -28.24 -23.98 34.52
N ALA A 182 -27.52 -23.95 33.41
CA ALA A 182 -27.66 -24.95 32.37
C ALA A 182 -26.26 -25.46 32.04
N SER A 183 -25.95 -26.64 32.56
CA SER A 183 -24.86 -27.48 32.06
C SER A 183 -25.13 -27.78 30.59
N GLY A 184 -24.32 -27.21 29.72
CA GLY A 184 -24.22 -27.59 28.32
C GLY A 184 -22.74 -27.61 27.99
N ALA A 185 -22.22 -28.81 27.72
CA ALA A 185 -20.84 -29.13 27.39
C ALA A 185 -20.09 -27.96 26.73
N ALA A 186 -18.97 -27.54 27.30
CA ALA A 186 -17.95 -26.87 26.51
C ALA A 186 -17.61 -27.84 25.37
N PRO A 187 -17.80 -27.49 24.09
CA PRO A 187 -17.12 -28.22 23.06
C PRO A 187 -15.65 -27.86 23.27
N SER A 188 -14.90 -28.79 23.84
CA SER A 188 -13.46 -28.88 23.65
C SER A 188 -13.22 -29.23 22.18
N ASN A 189 -13.58 -28.29 21.31
CA ASN A 189 -13.16 -28.26 19.94
C ASN A 189 -11.77 -27.63 20.00
N ASN A 190 -10.75 -28.48 20.16
CA ASN A 190 -9.41 -28.19 19.64
C ASN A 190 -9.47 -28.16 18.10
N LEU A 191 -10.33 -27.30 17.57
CA LEU A 191 -10.15 -26.73 16.26
C LEU A 191 -8.96 -25.81 16.46
N ILE A 192 -7.90 -26.01 15.67
CA ILE A 192 -6.85 -25.01 15.54
C ILE A 192 -7.58 -23.72 15.17
N GLN A 193 -7.80 -22.84 16.16
CA GLN A 193 -8.48 -21.59 15.94
C GLN A 193 -7.46 -20.72 15.23
N LEU A 194 -7.52 -20.78 13.89
CA LEU A 194 -6.72 -19.91 13.04
C LEU A 194 -6.97 -18.48 13.54
N PRO A 195 -5.91 -17.68 13.78
CA PRO A 195 -6.13 -16.31 14.21
C PRO A 195 -7.02 -15.61 13.18
N ASP A 196 -8.05 -14.91 13.65
CA ASP A 196 -8.83 -14.03 12.77
C ASP A 196 -7.84 -13.02 12.20
N ILE A 197 -7.74 -12.93 10.88
CA ILE A 197 -6.87 -11.96 10.21
C ILE A 197 -7.71 -10.73 9.92
N LEU A 198 -7.26 -9.58 10.41
CA LEU A 198 -7.80 -8.28 10.04
C LEU A 198 -7.07 -7.78 8.80
N THR A 199 -7.84 -7.52 7.74
CA THR A 199 -7.35 -6.87 6.53
C THR A 199 -7.82 -5.42 6.49
N VAL A 200 -6.90 -4.46 6.45
CA VAL A 200 -7.20 -3.03 6.31
C VAL A 200 -6.57 -2.44 5.07
N ASN A 201 -7.19 -1.41 4.48
CA ASN A 201 -6.73 -0.79 3.24
C ASN A 201 -6.31 0.67 3.43
N LEU A 202 -5.17 1.03 2.86
CA LEU A 202 -4.70 2.41 2.71
C LEU A 202 -4.69 2.72 1.21
N ASN A 203 -5.71 3.47 0.79
CA ASN A 203 -5.88 3.96 -0.57
C ASN A 203 -6.03 5.48 -0.58
N GLN A 204 -4.92 6.18 -0.26
CA GLN A 204 -4.89 7.64 -0.14
C GLN A 204 -3.83 8.23 -1.07
N ALA A 205 -4.28 8.72 -2.23
CA ALA A 205 -3.41 9.42 -3.17
C ALA A 205 -2.92 10.75 -2.59
N ARG A 206 -1.64 11.04 -2.76
CA ARG A 206 -1.02 12.27 -2.25
C ARG A 206 -0.24 13.02 -3.32
N ARG A 207 -0.32 14.35 -3.27
CA ARG A 207 0.55 15.24 -4.05
C ARG A 207 1.93 15.28 -3.41
N MET A 208 2.95 15.12 -4.24
CA MET A 208 4.34 15.03 -3.80
C MET A 208 5.11 16.29 -4.20
N ARG A 209 5.92 16.80 -3.28
CA ARG A 209 6.99 17.75 -3.59
C ARG A 209 8.26 16.94 -3.82
N SER A 210 8.99 17.29 -4.87
CA SER A 210 10.20 16.57 -5.21
C SER A 210 11.28 16.81 -4.15
N LYS A 211 12.02 15.76 -3.79
CA LYS A 211 13.11 15.79 -2.78
C LYS A 211 12.64 16.06 -1.33
N GLU A 212 11.34 15.93 -1.06
CA GLU A 212 10.78 16.02 0.29
C GLU A 212 10.33 14.64 0.76
N LEU A 213 10.50 14.39 2.07
CA LEU A 213 9.94 13.23 2.74
C LEU A 213 8.47 13.49 3.07
N HIS A 214 7.60 12.58 2.64
CA HIS A 214 6.19 12.62 2.99
C HIS A 214 5.82 11.42 3.87
N TYR A 215 4.98 11.67 4.86
CA TYR A 215 4.32 10.64 5.68
C TYR A 215 2.85 10.51 5.27
N ILE A 216 2.39 9.31 4.94
CA ILE A 216 0.97 8.98 4.73
C ILE A 216 0.53 8.11 5.90
N ASP A 217 -0.51 8.58 6.58
CA ASP A 217 -0.94 8.03 7.85
C ASP A 217 -2.14 7.11 7.68
N HIS A 218 -2.18 6.07 8.51
CA HIS A 218 -3.31 5.20 8.72
C HIS A 218 -3.18 4.58 10.14
N PRO A 219 -4.27 4.34 10.88
CA PRO A 219 -4.16 3.98 12.30
C PRO A 219 -3.30 2.71 12.57
N LEU A 220 -3.39 1.73 11.67
CA LEU A 220 -2.65 0.45 11.76
C LEU A 220 -1.39 0.36 10.86
N MET A 221 -1.13 1.33 9.98
CA MET A 221 0.05 1.31 9.11
C MET A 221 0.47 2.70 8.65
N GLY A 222 1.73 2.88 8.29
CA GLY A 222 2.24 4.15 7.78
C GLY A 222 3.13 3.96 6.57
N ILE A 223 3.23 5.02 5.78
CA ILE A 223 4.15 5.09 4.62
C ILE A 223 5.05 6.31 4.77
N LEU A 224 6.36 6.09 4.72
CA LEU A 224 7.33 7.13 4.42
C LEU A 224 7.71 7.02 2.94
N VAL A 225 7.59 8.11 2.21
CA VAL A 225 7.90 8.13 0.78
C VAL A 225 8.66 9.39 0.40
N GLU A 226 9.67 9.20 -0.45
CA GLU A 226 10.44 10.27 -1.07
C GLU A 226 10.53 10.02 -2.58
N ILE A 227 10.37 11.08 -3.38
CA ILE A 227 10.52 10.99 -4.84
C ILE A 227 11.46 12.09 -5.36
N LYS A 228 12.50 11.68 -6.07
CA LYS A 228 13.58 12.55 -6.56
C LYS A 228 13.81 12.31 -8.06
N PRO A 229 14.12 13.34 -8.87
CA PRO A 229 14.52 13.11 -10.26
C PRO A 229 15.81 12.30 -10.29
N ALA A 230 15.98 11.48 -11.31
CA ALA A 230 17.28 10.86 -11.63
C ALA A 230 18.30 11.98 -11.84
N GLN A 231 19.48 11.87 -11.21
CA GLN A 231 20.61 12.75 -11.47
C GLN A 231 21.55 12.10 -12.47
#